data_AF-A0AAU2UTV6-F1
#
_entry.id   AF-A0AAU2UTV6-F1
#
_cell.length_a   1.000
_cell.length_b   1.000
_cell.length_c   1.000
_cell.angle_alpha   90.00
_cell.angle_beta   90.00
_cell.angle_gamma   90.00
#
_symmetry.space_group_name_H-M   'P 1'
#
loop_
_entity.id
_entity.type
_entity.pdbx_description
1 polymer ?
#
loop_
_entity_poly.entity_id
_entity_poly.type
_entity_poly.pdbx_seq_one_letter_code
_entity_poly.pdbx_strand_id
1 'polypeptide(L)' 'MASNVADAGGKLDEVQALLGQKHPESARPYLHPIRSRLRDAVERVSSPRLSSGTEAQL' A
#
# COMPACT_ATOMS: atom_id res chain seq x y z
N MET A 1 13.50 8.34 9.98
CA MET A 1 12.29 8.62 10.80
C MET A 1 11.03 8.26 10.03
N ALA A 2 10.59 9.02 9.02
CA ALA A 2 9.38 8.70 8.25
C ALA A 2 9.50 7.46 7.34
N SER A 3 10.66 7.23 6.71
CA SER A 3 10.92 5.99 5.95
C SER A 3 10.76 4.76 6.83
N ASN A 4 11.33 4.76 8.04
CA ASN A 4 11.23 3.63 8.98
C ASN A 4 9.79 3.36 9.41
N VAL A 5 8.99 4.41 9.63
CA VAL A 5 7.56 4.30 9.98
C VAL A 5 6.78 3.75 8.81
N ALA A 6 7.02 4.28 7.60
CA ALA A 6 6.44 3.73 6.39
C ALA A 6 6.83 2.26 6.24
N ASP A 7 8.10 1.89 6.44
CA ASP A 7 8.65 0.54 6.29
C ASP A 7 8.08 -0.47 7.30
N ALA A 8 7.80 -0.03 8.52
CA ALA A 8 7.13 -0.81 9.55
C ALA A 8 5.62 -1.01 9.30
N GLY A 9 5.09 -0.49 8.18
CA GLY A 9 3.66 -0.60 7.84
C GLY A 9 2.79 0.55 8.37
N GLY A 10 3.41 1.65 8.83
CA GLY A 10 2.70 2.85 9.25
C GLY A 10 1.88 3.48 8.11
N LYS A 11 0.79 4.13 8.50
CA LYS A 11 -0.17 4.75 7.58
C LYS A 11 0.27 6.15 7.14
N LEU A 12 -0.38 6.65 6.09
CA LEU A 12 -0.06 7.94 5.48
C LEU A 12 -0.29 9.13 6.43
N ASP A 13 -1.34 9.07 7.23
CA ASP A 13 -1.69 10.06 8.25
C ASP A 13 -0.67 10.06 9.40
N GLU A 14 -0.19 8.90 9.82
CA GLU A 14 0.86 8.76 10.84
C GLU A 14 2.18 9.40 10.37
N VAL A 15 2.55 9.16 9.10
CA VAL A 15 3.75 9.77 8.49
C VAL A 15 3.60 11.29 8.39
N GLN A 16 2.43 11.80 8.02
CA GLN A 16 2.17 13.24 7.95
C GLN A 16 2.22 13.91 9.33
N ALA A 17 1.58 13.30 10.32
CA ALA A 17 1.56 13.80 11.69
C ALA A 17 2.98 13.87 12.28
N LEU A 18 3.78 12.82 12.07
CA LEU A 18 5.17 12.77 12.54
C LEU A 18 6.04 13.88 11.94
N LEU A 19 5.81 14.23 10.67
CA LEU A 19 6.60 15.23 9.95
C LEU A 19 5.99 16.64 9.99
N GLY A 20 4.84 16.83 10.63
CA GLY A 20 4.13 18.12 10.64
C GLY A 20 3.71 18.58 9.24
N GLN A 21 3.41 17.64 8.34
CA GLN A 21 3.07 17.94 6.96
C GLN A 21 1.64 18.45 6.85
N LYS A 22 1.48 19.60 6.18
CA LYS A 22 0.16 20.21 5.96
C LYS A 22 -0.57 19.63 4.75
N HIS A 23 0.17 19.10 3.77
CA HIS A 23 -0.39 18.58 2.53
C HIS A 23 -0.13 17.08 2.43
N PRO A 24 -1.14 16.26 2.08
CA PRO A 24 -0.99 14.80 2.06
C PRO A 24 0.05 14.31 1.07
N GLU A 25 0.18 15.01 -0.06
CA GLU A 25 1.19 14.67 -1.07
C GLU A 25 2.64 14.92 -0.62
N SER A 26 2.86 15.67 0.46
CA SER A 26 4.19 15.85 1.03
C SER A 26 4.79 14.55 1.58
N ALA A 27 3.95 13.53 1.83
CA ALA A 27 4.40 12.22 2.31
C ALA A 27 4.91 11.31 1.19
N ARG A 28 4.61 11.62 -0.09
CA ARG A 28 4.96 10.79 -1.26
C ARG A 28 6.43 10.33 -1.30
N PRO A 29 7.44 11.17 -0.99
CA PRO A 29 8.85 10.74 -1.03
C PRO A 29 9.19 9.61 -0.05
N TYR A 30 8.38 9.42 1.00
CA TYR A 30 8.62 8.40 2.01
C TYR A 30 7.88 7.08 1.72
N LEU A 31 6.97 7.07 0.74
CA LEU A 31 6.22 5.89 0.33
C LEU A 31 7.04 5.03 -0.64
N HIS A 32 8.14 4.47 -0.14
CA HIS A 32 8.93 3.52 -0.91
C HIS A 32 8.19 2.18 -1.00
N PRO A 33 7.91 1.66 -2.21
CA PRO A 33 7.28 0.36 -2.34
C PRO A 33 8.27 -0.74 -1.93
N ILE A 34 8.17 -1.21 -0.68
CA ILE A 34 8.84 -2.45 -0.29
C ILE A 34 8.22 -3.59 -1.13
N ARG A 35 9.07 -4.38 -1.81
CA ARG A 35 8.61 -5.46 -2.70
C ARG A 35 7.68 -6.46 -2.01
N SER A 36 7.94 -6.83 -0.76
CA SER A 36 7.07 -7.73 0.01
C SER A 36 5.68 -7.14 0.22
N ARG A 37 5.57 -5.88 0.66
CA ARG A 37 4.26 -5.21 0.81
C ARG A 37 3.49 -5.07 -0.50
N LEU A 38 4.20 -4.83 -1.61
CA LEU A 38 3.59 -4.85 -2.94
C LEU A 38 3.05 -6.25 -3.26
N ARG A 39 3.81 -7.30 -2.95
CA ARG A 39 3.38 -8.69 -3.15
C ARG A 39 2.16 -9.04 -2.28
N ASP A 40 2.16 -8.70 -1.00
CA ASP A 40 1.03 -8.91 -0.09
C ASP A 40 -0.23 -8.17 -0.59
N ALA A 41 -0.07 -6.97 -1.16
CA ALA A 41 -1.17 -6.22 -1.74
C ALA A 41 -1.75 -6.89 -2.98
N VAL A 42 -0.89 -7.45 -3.84
CA VAL A 42 -1.31 -8.25 -4.99
C VAL A 42 -2.02 -9.53 -4.54
N GLU A 43 -1.52 -10.22 -3.52
CA GLU A 43 -2.09 -11.47 -3.03
C GLU A 43 -3.44 -11.27 -2.32
N ARG A 44 -3.65 -10.13 -1.65
CA ARG A 44 -4.95 -9.76 -1.05
C ARG A 44 -6.05 -9.49 -2.08
N VAL A 45 -5.68 -9.11 -3.29
CA VAL A 45 -6.64 -8.78 -4.34
C VAL A 45 -6.86 -10.02 -5.20
N SER A 46 -8.09 -10.54 -5.20
CA SER A 46 -8.49 -11.59 -6.15
C SER A 46 -8.12 -11.14 -7.56
N SER A 47 -7.34 -11.97 -8.26
CA SER A 47 -6.85 -11.63 -9.60
C SER A 47 -8.05 -11.28 -10.49
N PRO A 48 -8.06 -10.08 -11.13
CA PRO A 48 -9.15 -9.66 -12.00
C PRO A 48 -9.43 -10.65 -13.15
N ARG A 49 -8.42 -11.44 -13.53
CA ARG A 49 -8.53 -12.47 -14.57
C ARG A 49 -9.24 -13.75 -14.09
N LEU A 50 -9.28 -13.97 -12.77
CA LEU A 50 -9.99 -15.09 -12.15
C LEU A 50 -11.41 -14.71 -11.75
N SER A 51 -11.69 -13.42 -11.51
CA SER A 51 -13.00 -12.93 -11.10
C SER A 51 -14.06 -12.88 -12.21
N SER A 52 -13.68 -13.02 -13.48
CA SER A 52 -14.60 -12.94 -14.63
C SER A 52 -14.79 -14.28 -15.37
N GLY A 53 -14.58 -15.42 -14.71
CA GLY A 53 -14.57 -16.72 -15.41
C GLY A 53 -14.95 -17.94 -14.58
N THR A 54 -15.64 -17.80 -13.44
CA THR A 54 -16.18 -18.95 -12.68
C THR A 54 -17.71 -19.04 -12.83
N GLU A 55 -18.17 -19.06 -14.08
CA GLU A 55 -19.49 -19.59 -14.47
C GLU A 55 -19.33 -20.42 -15.78
N ALA A 56 -18.28 -21.22 -15.86
CA ALA A 56 -18.15 -22.24 -16.89
C ALA A 56 -18.13 -23.62 -16.23
N GLN A 57 -19.31 -24.23 -16.20
CA GLN A 57 -19.57 -25.68 -16.24
C GLN A 57 -19.25 -26.48 -14.96
N LEU A 58 -20.30 -26.75 -14.18
CA LEU A 58 -20.81 -28.10 -13.88
C LEU A 58 -22.33 -28.05 -13.71
#